data_AF-A0A8J7SBX6-F1
#
_entry.id   AF-A0A8J7SBX6-F1
#
_cell.length_a   1.000
_cell.length_b   1.000
_cell.length_c   1.000
_cell.angle_alpha   90.00
_cell.angle_beta   90.00
_cell.angle_gamma   90.00
#
_symmetry.space_group_name_H-M   'P 1'
#
loop_
_entity.id
_entity.type
_entity.pdbx_description
1 polymer ?
#
loop_
_entity_poly.entity_id
_entity_poly.type
_entity_poly.pdbx_seq_one_letter_code
_entity_poly.pdbx_strand_id
1 'polypeptide(L)'
;MLQLVSYIHLNPVRAKITKDVALYQWSSHKTYLGQEEIPWLSTKPILSYFGTRLKAARIAFDRMVREKAEEGHHEEFYTGCKYDSRLLGGDDFYVDVQAKTDELPRTTPDLQTIIETVEQICNLEAGELNAG
;
A
#
# COMPACT_ATOMS: atom_id res chain seq x y z
N MET A 1 -11.20 5.89 -5.13
CA MET A 1 -10.38 7.13 -5.23
C MET A 1 -9.99 7.70 -3.86
N LEU A 2 -10.92 8.14 -2.99
CA LEU A 2 -10.58 8.80 -1.71
C LEU A 2 -9.87 7.88 -0.69
N GLN A 3 -10.18 6.58 -0.68
CA GLN A 3 -9.45 5.58 0.11
C GLN A 3 -7.96 5.53 -0.25
N LEU A 4 -7.62 5.58 -1.55
CA LEU A 4 -6.23 5.58 -1.97
C LEU A 4 -5.51 6.86 -1.56
N VAL A 5 -6.16 8.02 -1.70
CA VAL A 5 -5.58 9.30 -1.29
C VAL A 5 -5.31 9.29 0.21
N SER A 6 -6.30 8.97 1.04
CA SER A 6 -6.09 8.86 2.49
C SER A 6 -5.00 7.85 2.85
N TYR A 7 -4.95 6.70 2.18
CA TYR A 7 -3.87 5.71 2.34
C TYR A 7 -2.48 6.34 2.13
N ILE A 8 -2.26 7.01 1.00
CA ILE A 8 -0.97 7.65 0.68
C ILE A 8 -0.57 8.66 1.76
N HIS A 9 -1.51 9.50 2.19
CA HIS A 9 -1.25 10.51 3.21
C HIS A 9 -1.00 9.90 4.60
N LEU A 10 -1.62 8.77 4.93
CA LEU A 10 -1.48 8.07 6.21
C LEU A 10 -0.28 7.12 6.28
N ASN A 11 0.36 6.78 5.15
CA ASN A 11 1.53 5.89 5.13
C ASN A 11 2.62 6.26 6.16
N PRO A 12 3.00 7.54 6.33
CA PRO A 12 4.00 7.94 7.33
C PRO A 12 3.55 7.70 8.78
N VAL A 13 2.24 7.80 9.05
CA VAL A 13 1.66 7.51 10.37
C VAL A 13 1.67 6.00 10.62
N ARG A 14 1.23 5.22 9.62
CA ARG A 14 1.21 3.74 9.69
C ARG A 14 2.62 3.14 9.84
N ALA A 15 3.59 3.70 9.14
CA ALA A 15 5.00 3.35 9.26
C ALA A 15 5.65 3.86 10.56
N LYS A 16 4.88 4.52 11.45
CA LYS A 16 5.34 5.09 12.73
C LYS A 16 6.46 6.14 12.59
N ILE A 17 6.57 6.78 11.42
CA ILE A 17 7.54 7.85 11.15
C ILE A 17 7.07 9.17 11.79
N THR A 18 5.76 9.41 11.82
CA THR A 18 5.15 10.56 12.49
C THR A 18 3.89 10.15 13.26
N LYS A 19 3.49 10.93 14.25
CA LYS A 19 2.20 10.77 14.96
C LYS A 19 1.06 11.56 14.34
N ASP A 20 1.37 12.55 13.49
CA ASP A 20 0.39 13.41 12.84
C ASP A 20 0.72 13.55 11.36
N VAL A 21 -0.29 13.32 10.52
CA VAL A 21 -0.22 13.43 9.07
C VAL A 21 0.19 14.83 8.61
N ALA A 22 -0.16 15.87 9.37
CA ALA A 22 0.21 17.25 9.06
C ALA A 22 1.71 17.56 9.29
N LEU A 23 2.41 16.73 10.06
CA LEU A 23 3.82 16.94 10.39
C LEU A 23 4.77 16.31 9.37
N TYR A 24 4.32 15.38 8.53
CA TYR A 24 5.20 14.72 7.57
C TYR A 24 5.47 15.60 6.34
N GLN A 25 6.72 16.06 6.23
CA GLN A 25 7.18 16.99 5.19
C GLN A 25 7.12 16.41 3.77
N TRP A 26 7.22 15.10 3.60
CA TRP A 26 7.24 14.46 2.28
C TRP A 26 5.86 13.91 1.89
N SER A 27 4.80 14.62 2.27
CA SER A 27 3.45 14.40 1.77
C SER A 27 2.87 15.70 1.22
N SER A 28 1.95 15.57 0.27
CA SER A 28 1.17 16.70 -0.24
C SER A 28 0.10 17.20 0.73
N HIS A 29 0.01 16.65 1.95
CA HIS A 29 -1.08 16.95 2.89
C HIS A 29 -1.18 18.45 3.18
N LYS A 30 -0.04 19.12 3.41
CA LYS A 30 0.01 20.58 3.62
C LYS A 30 -0.53 21.37 2.42
N THR A 31 -0.26 20.92 1.20
CA THR A 31 -0.82 21.53 -0.02
C THR A 31 -2.34 21.35 -0.09
N TYR A 32 -2.86 20.19 0.32
CA TYR A 32 -4.29 19.98 0.44
C TYR A 32 -4.93 20.91 1.48
N LEU A 33 -4.26 21.16 2.61
CA LEU A 33 -4.70 22.11 3.63
C LEU A 33 -4.50 23.59 3.20
N GLY A 34 -3.77 23.83 2.11
CA GLY A 34 -3.41 25.17 1.65
C GLY A 34 -2.40 25.88 2.54
N GLN A 35 -1.56 25.12 3.24
CA GLN A 35 -0.45 25.60 4.06
C GLN A 35 0.84 25.74 3.24
N GLU A 36 0.87 25.14 2.05
CA GLU A 36 1.98 25.14 1.11
C GLU A 36 1.43 25.16 -0.31
N GLU A 37 2.17 25.72 -1.26
CA GLU A 37 1.82 25.70 -2.69
C GLU A 37 2.93 25.00 -3.48
N ILE A 38 2.55 23.96 -4.23
CA ILE A 38 3.47 23.17 -5.06
C ILE A 38 3.01 23.31 -6.52
N PRO A 39 3.78 23.97 -7.40
CA PRO A 39 3.32 24.34 -8.75
C PRO A 39 2.87 23.18 -9.64
N TRP A 40 3.44 21.99 -9.44
CA TRP A 40 3.15 20.79 -10.23
C TRP A 40 2.02 19.92 -9.66
N LEU A 41 1.45 20.28 -8.50
CA LEU A 41 0.45 19.48 -7.81
C LEU A 41 -0.96 20.07 -7.95
N SER A 42 -1.89 19.28 -8.49
CA SER A 42 -3.31 19.64 -8.56
C SER A 42 -4.12 18.99 -7.44
N THR A 43 -4.60 19.79 -6.50
CA THR A 43 -5.48 19.32 -5.39
C THR A 43 -6.96 19.42 -5.72
N LYS A 44 -7.32 20.23 -6.73
CA LYS A 44 -8.71 20.53 -7.11
C LYS A 44 -9.56 19.27 -7.41
N PRO A 45 -9.08 18.25 -8.16
CA PRO A 45 -9.89 17.07 -8.46
C PRO A 45 -10.34 16.31 -7.21
N ILE A 46 -9.48 16.22 -6.20
CA ILE A 46 -9.79 15.53 -4.95
C ILE A 46 -10.62 16.43 -4.02
N LEU A 47 -10.28 17.71 -3.91
CA LEU A 47 -11.04 18.66 -3.08
C LEU A 47 -12.48 18.86 -3.59
N SER A 48 -12.74 18.70 -4.89
CA SER A 48 -14.11 18.82 -5.43
C SER A 48 -15.08 17.76 -4.94
N TYR A 49 -14.61 16.61 -4.43
CA TYR A 49 -15.49 15.61 -3.81
C TYR A 49 -16.12 16.10 -2.50
N PHE A 50 -15.56 17.14 -1.87
CA PHE A 50 -16.03 17.70 -0.60
C PHE A 50 -16.87 18.98 -0.77
N GLY A 51 -17.19 19.33 -2.02
CA GLY A 51 -18.02 20.48 -2.36
C GLY A 51 -17.25 21.63 -3.01
N THR A 52 -17.97 22.71 -3.30
CA THR A 52 -17.48 23.84 -4.11
C THR A 52 -16.77 24.93 -3.30
N ARG A 53 -17.04 25.00 -1.99
CA ARG A 53 -16.41 25.99 -1.10
C ARG A 53 -15.06 25.46 -0.63
N LEU A 54 -13.98 26.00 -1.19
CA LEU A 54 -12.61 25.53 -0.95
C LEU A 54 -12.25 25.38 0.53
N LYS A 55 -12.56 26.38 1.38
CA LYS A 55 -12.27 26.29 2.83
C LYS A 55 -12.97 25.10 3.49
N ALA A 56 -14.25 24.90 3.19
CA ALA A 56 -15.02 23.77 3.74
C ALA A 56 -14.51 22.43 3.20
N ALA A 57 -14.16 22.38 1.92
CA ALA A 57 -13.61 21.19 1.28
C ALA A 57 -12.28 20.73 1.92
N ARG A 58 -11.40 21.68 2.25
CA ARG A 58 -10.13 21.39 2.95
C ARG A 58 -10.34 20.81 4.34
N ILE A 59 -11.28 21.38 5.11
CA ILE A 59 -11.64 20.89 6.45
C ILE A 59 -12.21 19.46 6.36
N ALA A 60 -13.11 19.23 5.41
CA ALA A 60 -13.71 17.91 5.22
C ALA A 60 -12.70 16.88 4.72
N PHE A 61 -11.75 17.27 3.87
CA PHE A 61 -10.62 16.43 3.46
C PHE A 61 -9.74 16.05 4.65
N ASP A 62 -9.31 17.01 5.46
CA ASP A 62 -8.49 16.75 6.66
C ASP A 62 -9.18 15.77 7.61
N ARG A 63 -10.46 16.03 7.90
CA ARG A 63 -11.28 15.16 8.73
C ARG A 63 -11.34 13.74 8.17
N MET A 64 -11.64 13.58 6.89
CA MET A 64 -11.71 12.26 6.24
C MET A 64 -10.39 11.50 6.35
N VAL A 65 -9.25 12.17 6.14
CA VAL A 65 -7.93 11.53 6.28
C VAL A 65 -7.67 11.12 7.74
N ARG A 66 -8.02 11.97 8.70
CA ARG A 66 -7.82 11.69 10.14
C ARG A 66 -8.71 10.56 10.65
N GLU A 67 -9.99 10.54 10.28
CA GLU A 67 -10.93 9.45 10.62
C GLU A 67 -10.39 8.10 10.12
N LYS A 68 -9.77 8.08 8.93
CA LYS A 68 -9.14 6.85 8.40
C LYS A 68 -7.85 6.43 9.09
N ALA A 69 -7.24 7.28 9.90
CA ALA A 69 -6.12 6.88 10.75
C ALA A 69 -6.58 5.90 11.84
N GLU A 70 -7.84 6.03 12.28
CA GLU A 70 -8.44 5.21 13.34
C GLU A 70 -8.88 3.82 12.83
N GLU A 71 -9.14 3.69 11.52
CA GLU A 71 -9.51 2.42 10.87
C GLU A 71 -8.35 1.39 10.84
N GLY A 72 -7.12 1.79 11.17
CA GLY A 72 -5.99 0.89 11.31
C GLY A 72 -5.46 0.32 10.00
N HIS A 73 -4.92 -0.91 10.06
CA HIS A 73 -4.43 -1.66 8.90
C HIS A 73 -5.57 -2.47 8.28
N HIS A 74 -5.87 -2.23 7.01
CA HIS A 74 -6.76 -3.07 6.23
C HIS A 74 -5.97 -4.25 5.66
N GLU A 75 -6.10 -5.43 6.27
CA GLU A 75 -5.39 -6.64 5.83
C GLU A 75 -5.64 -6.96 4.35
N GLU A 76 -6.84 -6.69 3.85
CA GLU A 76 -7.25 -6.84 2.45
C GLU A 76 -6.36 -6.11 1.42
N PHE A 77 -5.55 -5.12 1.82
CA PHE A 77 -4.57 -4.47 0.94
C PHE A 77 -3.20 -5.17 0.92
N TYR A 78 -3.01 -6.20 1.74
CA TYR A 78 -1.74 -6.89 1.92
C TYR A 78 -1.85 -8.41 1.78
N THR A 79 -3.05 -8.96 1.95
CA THR A 79 -3.35 -10.33 1.61
C THR A 79 -3.65 -10.41 0.11
N GLY A 80 -2.68 -10.89 -0.65
CA GLY A 80 -2.92 -11.33 -2.03
C GLY A 80 -3.80 -12.58 -2.07
N CYS A 81 -4.08 -13.09 -3.26
CA CYS A 81 -4.89 -14.30 -3.37
C CYS A 81 -4.15 -15.52 -2.80
N LYS A 82 -4.90 -16.57 -2.45
CA LYS A 82 -4.40 -17.84 -1.92
C LYS A 82 -3.28 -18.46 -2.77
N TYR A 83 -3.31 -18.19 -4.07
CA TYR A 83 -2.44 -18.82 -5.07
C TYR A 83 -1.17 -18.01 -5.34
N ASP A 84 -1.21 -16.69 -5.13
CA ASP A 84 -0.07 -15.79 -5.31
C ASP A 84 -0.24 -14.53 -4.45
N SER A 85 0.57 -14.43 -3.39
CA SER A 85 0.56 -13.29 -2.48
C SER A 85 0.97 -11.96 -3.13
N ARG A 86 1.55 -11.98 -4.33
CA ARG A 86 1.87 -10.77 -5.11
C ARG A 86 0.65 -10.17 -5.80
N LEU A 87 -0.41 -10.96 -6.01
CA LEU A 87 -1.64 -10.52 -6.66
C LEU A 87 -2.61 -10.03 -5.60
N LEU A 88 -2.63 -8.71 -5.39
CA LEU A 88 -3.56 -8.04 -4.47
C LEU A 88 -4.98 -8.03 -5.06
N GLY A 89 -5.87 -8.83 -4.47
CA GLY A 89 -7.24 -9.01 -4.92
C GLY A 89 -7.81 -10.36 -4.46
N GLY A 90 -9.13 -10.54 -4.62
CA GLY A 90 -9.79 -11.81 -4.32
C GLY A 90 -9.50 -12.91 -5.35
N ASP A 91 -9.97 -14.13 -5.09
CA ASP A 91 -9.79 -15.28 -5.98
C ASP A 91 -10.34 -15.03 -7.39
N ASP A 92 -11.42 -14.25 -7.53
CA ASP A 92 -11.98 -13.87 -8.84
C ASP A 92 -11.01 -13.01 -9.66
N PHE A 93 -10.26 -12.11 -9.01
CA PHE A 93 -9.24 -11.31 -9.67
C PHE A 93 -8.08 -12.17 -10.19
N TYR A 94 -7.72 -13.24 -9.46
CA TYR A 94 -6.72 -14.21 -9.91
C TYR A 94 -7.15 -14.91 -11.20
N VAL A 95 -8.42 -15.36 -11.28
CA VAL A 95 -8.97 -16.00 -12.49
C VAL A 95 -8.93 -15.02 -13.67
N ASP A 96 -9.30 -13.76 -13.45
CA ASP A 96 -9.27 -12.72 -14.48
C ASP A 96 -7.86 -12.41 -14.99
N VAL A 97 -6.87 -12.37 -14.09
CA VAL A 97 -5.47 -12.20 -14.46
C VAL A 97 -5.01 -13.42 -15.25
N GLN A 98 -5.23 -14.63 -14.75
CA GLN A 98 -4.85 -15.89 -15.41
C GLN A 98 -5.43 -16.01 -16.83
N ALA A 99 -6.68 -15.58 -17.04
CA ALA A 99 -7.32 -15.61 -18.36
C ALA A 99 -6.70 -14.62 -19.36
N LYS A 100 -5.94 -13.61 -18.89
CA LYS A 100 -5.36 -12.53 -19.70
C LYS A 100 -3.84 -12.66 -19.88
N THR A 101 -3.22 -13.68 -19.30
CA THR A 101 -1.79 -13.94 -19.44
C THR A 101 -1.54 -15.40 -19.84
N ASP A 102 -0.69 -15.62 -20.84
CA ASP A 102 -0.27 -16.95 -21.27
C ASP A 102 0.70 -17.62 -20.26
N GLU A 103 1.23 -16.86 -19.31
CA GLU A 103 2.10 -17.36 -18.25
C GLU A 103 1.33 -17.46 -16.92
N LEU A 104 1.40 -18.63 -16.30
CA LEU A 104 0.99 -18.79 -14.91
C LEU A 104 1.93 -17.99 -14.00
N PRO A 105 1.41 -17.35 -12.94
CA PRO A 105 2.27 -16.66 -11.99
C PRO A 105 3.26 -17.66 -11.39
N ARG A 106 4.56 -17.36 -11.49
CA ARG A 106 5.60 -18.18 -10.86
C ARG A 106 5.33 -18.22 -9.37
N THR A 107 5.01 -19.38 -8.81
CA THR A 107 4.82 -19.51 -7.37
C THR A 107 6.13 -19.17 -6.66
N THR A 108 6.05 -18.49 -5.53
CA THR A 108 7.21 -18.40 -4.63
C THR A 108 7.48 -19.81 -4.11
N PRO A 109 8.65 -20.40 -4.37
CA PRO A 109 9.00 -21.68 -3.76
C PRO A 109 8.93 -21.55 -2.24
N ASP A 110 8.43 -22.59 -1.57
CA ASP A 110 8.42 -22.62 -0.11
C ASP A 110 9.85 -22.64 0.45
N LEU A 111 9.98 -22.33 1.74
CA LEU A 111 11.28 -22.24 2.40
C LEU A 111 12.08 -23.55 2.28
N GLN A 112 11.39 -24.70 2.32
CA GLN A 112 12.01 -26.02 2.18
C GLN A 112 12.64 -26.17 0.80
N THR A 113 11.90 -25.84 -0.26
CA THR A 113 12.35 -25.87 -1.66
C THR A 113 13.53 -24.92 -1.88
N ILE A 114 13.49 -23.74 -1.25
CA ILE A 114 14.61 -22.78 -1.30
C ILE A 114 15.84 -23.37 -0.63
N ILE A 115 15.71 -23.92 0.59
CA ILE A 115 16.81 -24.53 1.33
C ILE A 115 17.43 -25.67 0.52
N GLU A 116 16.61 -26.62 0.04
CA GLU A 116 17.07 -27.77 -0.76
C GLU A 116 17.81 -27.32 -2.04
N THR A 117 17.28 -26.31 -2.73
CA THR A 117 17.90 -25.77 -3.94
C THR A 117 19.24 -25.10 -3.63
N VAL A 118 19.32 -24.34 -2.53
CA VAL A 118 20.58 -23.69 -2.10
C VAL A 118 21.59 -24.74 -1.67
N GLU A 119 21.18 -25.76 -0.91
CA GLU A 119 22.05 -26.88 -0.52
C GLU A 119 22.61 -27.60 -1.75
N GLN A 120 21.77 -27.83 -2.77
CA GLN A 120 22.18 -28.46 -4.02
C GLN A 120 23.13 -27.57 -4.87
N ILE A 121 22.84 -26.28 -5.03
CA ILE A 121 23.65 -25.36 -5.86
C ILE A 121 24.99 -25.06 -5.19
N CYS A 122 24.98 -24.86 -3.87
CA CYS A 122 26.16 -24.53 -3.09
C CYS A 122 26.93 -25.76 -2.60
N ASN A 123 26.39 -26.97 -2.85
CA ASN A 123 26.96 -28.26 -2.45
C ASN A 123 27.22 -28.34 -0.92
N LEU A 124 26.24 -27.88 -0.15
CA LEU A 124 26.20 -27.90 1.32
C LEU A 124 25.58 -29.21 1.82
N GLU A 125 25.94 -29.63 3.03
CA GLU A 125 25.29 -30.78 3.66
C GLU A 125 23.93 -30.41 4.26
N ALA A 126 22.98 -31.35 4.22
CA ALA A 126 21.62 -31.14 4.68
C ALA A 126 21.60 -30.67 6.15
N GLY A 127 21.07 -29.46 6.38
CA GLY A 127 20.95 -28.87 7.71
C GLY A 127 22.04 -27.87 8.10
N GLU A 128 23.06 -27.60 7.26
CA GLU A 128 24.05 -26.54 7.51
C GLU A 128 23.42 -25.14 7.58
N LEU A 129 22.27 -24.93 6.91
CA LEU A 129 21.53 -23.66 6.91
C LEU A 129 20.58 -23.49 8.11
N ASN A 130 20.28 -24.56 8.84
CA ASN A 130 19.31 -24.56 9.95
C ASN A 130 19.94 -24.24 11.32
N ALA A 131 21.23 -23.90 11.36
CA ALA A 131 22.00 -23.73 12.60
C ALA A 131 22.03 -22.29 13.17
N GLY A 132 21.18 -21.39 12.68
CA GLY A 132 21.16 -19.95 13.02
C GLY A 132 19.97 -19.51 13.86
#